data_AF-A0AA38QA38-F1
#
_entry.id   AF-A0AA38QA38-F1
#
_cell.length_a   1.000
_cell.length_b   1.000
_cell.length_c   1.000
_cell.angle_alpha   90.00
_cell.angle_beta   90.00
_cell.angle_gamma   90.00
#
_symmetry.space_group_name_H-M   'P 1'
#
loop_
_entity.id
_entity.type
_entity.pdbx_description
1 polymer ?
#
loop_
_entity_poly.entity_id
_entity_poly.type
_entity_poly.pdbx_seq_one_letter_code
_entity_poly.pdbx_strand_id
1 'polypeptide(L)'
;MVIIDLTKLQCCCISTVRMNPQDLPPLPRIEDTELFMTVHTHHSLSTGPYAETTYRDSEGLAELGEKVLDLTVTDYLYRRKPVIDAQSIRKERRDILADETIIQWLNLYNLKAKLRAADPTILQDPQEMRKYFLAYVGAVFVSDDILTVQNWIVRLIDPHYTLNSQGFPSMPPQYNAPHPAPPQSSPLSFPPTYHPPASSMTSTSDAPPNLSWLTLSVVNQAAAQKRMRIHYQGTPVGADHSPTWTVRCFS
;
A
#
# COMPACT_ATOMS: atom_id res chain seq x y z
N MET A 1 -36.49 18.54 -25.50
CA MET A 1 -35.21 18.54 -26.24
C MET A 1 -34.15 19.06 -25.27
N VAL A 2 -33.43 18.15 -24.61
CA VAL A 2 -32.39 18.53 -23.63
C VAL A 2 -31.15 18.85 -24.44
N ILE A 3 -30.84 20.14 -24.54
CA ILE A 3 -29.61 20.62 -25.17
C ILE A 3 -28.48 20.35 -24.16
N ILE A 4 -27.76 19.25 -24.39
CA ILE A 4 -26.52 18.98 -23.66
C ILE A 4 -25.46 19.88 -24.29
N ASP A 5 -25.05 20.90 -23.53
CA ASP A 5 -24.00 21.83 -23.94
C ASP A 5 -22.64 21.11 -23.96
N LEU A 6 -22.20 20.75 -25.17
CA LEU A 6 -20.95 20.06 -25.45
C LEU A 6 -19.72 20.97 -25.29
N THR A 7 -19.87 22.25 -24.94
CA THR A 7 -18.72 23.14 -24.68
C THR A 7 -18.13 23.03 -23.27
N LYS A 8 -18.75 22.26 -22.36
CA LYS A 8 -18.18 21.91 -21.04
C LYS A 8 -17.34 20.63 -21.02
N LEU A 9 -17.08 20.02 -22.17
CA LEU A 9 -16.00 19.04 -22.33
C LEU A 9 -14.70 19.79 -22.63
N GLN A 10 -14.31 20.67 -21.71
CA GLN A 10 -12.94 21.15 -21.65
C GLN A 10 -12.09 19.92 -21.35
N CYS A 11 -11.42 19.41 -22.39
CA CYS A 11 -10.32 18.46 -22.27
C CYS A 11 -9.53 18.84 -21.00
N CYS A 12 -9.62 17.99 -19.99
CA CYS A 12 -8.76 18.03 -18.82
C CYS A 12 -7.39 17.52 -19.29
N CYS A 13 -6.78 18.24 -20.24
CA CYS A 13 -5.35 18.27 -20.34
C CYS A 13 -4.93 18.90 -19.01
N ILE A 14 -4.36 18.09 -18.12
CA ILE A 14 -3.59 18.61 -17.00
C ILE A 14 -2.52 19.49 -17.64
N SER A 15 -2.82 20.77 -17.75
CA SER A 15 -1.83 21.80 -18.05
C SER A 15 -0.72 21.58 -17.05
N THR A 16 0.48 21.33 -17.54
CA THR A 16 1.72 21.25 -16.77
C THR A 16 1.62 22.25 -15.62
N VAL A 17 1.48 21.75 -14.39
CA VAL A 17 1.12 22.59 -13.24
C VAL A 17 2.30 23.54 -13.02
N ARG A 18 2.17 24.77 -13.53
CA ARG A 18 3.09 25.87 -13.24
C ARG A 18 2.76 26.38 -11.85
N MET A 19 3.26 25.69 -10.83
CA MET A 19 3.19 26.20 -9.47
C MET A 19 4.05 27.46 -9.34
N ASN A 20 3.44 28.52 -8.81
CA ASN A 20 4.16 29.71 -8.38
C ASN A 20 4.86 29.39 -7.04
N PRO A 21 6.12 29.78 -6.81
CA PRO A 21 6.83 29.47 -5.56
C PRO A 21 6.14 29.95 -4.28
N GLN A 22 5.20 30.90 -4.36
CA GLN A 22 4.44 31.40 -3.20
C GLN A 22 3.29 30.49 -2.76
N ASP A 23 2.84 29.57 -3.61
CA ASP A 23 1.74 28.64 -3.31
C ASP A 23 2.26 27.26 -2.89
N LEU A 24 3.57 27.14 -2.67
CA LEU A 24 4.21 25.87 -2.37
C LEU A 24 3.86 25.44 -0.93
N PRO A 25 3.32 24.22 -0.70
CA PRO A 25 3.10 23.75 0.65
C PRO A 25 4.43 23.64 1.40
N PRO A 26 4.43 23.78 2.74
CA PRO A 26 5.65 23.64 3.52
C PRO A 26 6.22 22.23 3.33
N LEU A 27 7.54 22.14 3.09
CA LEU A 27 8.25 20.88 2.98
C LEU A 27 8.22 20.16 4.35
N PRO A 28 7.71 18.91 4.44
CA PRO A 28 7.73 18.13 5.66
C PRO A 28 9.16 17.93 6.15
N ARG A 29 9.37 18.05 7.46
CA ARG A 29 10.71 17.94 8.07
C ARG A 29 10.94 16.51 8.53
N ILE A 30 12.15 16.01 8.31
CA ILE A 30 12.60 14.72 8.85
C ILE A 30 13.37 15.06 10.14
N GLU A 31 12.81 14.73 11.30
CA GLU A 31 13.42 15.04 12.61
C GLU A 31 14.57 14.08 12.96
N ASP A 32 14.45 12.82 12.54
CA ASP A 32 15.48 11.82 12.73
C ASP A 32 16.73 12.16 11.89
N THR A 33 17.85 12.36 12.59
CA THR A 33 19.12 12.77 11.96
C THR A 33 19.72 11.66 11.10
N GLU A 34 19.61 10.39 11.51
CA GLU A 34 20.13 9.27 10.73
C GLU A 34 19.31 9.09 9.45
N LEU A 35 17.99 9.20 9.57
CA LEU A 35 17.07 9.15 8.43
C LEU A 35 17.30 10.32 7.47
N PHE A 36 17.43 11.54 8.01
CA PHE A 36 17.74 12.74 7.22
C PHE A 36 19.04 12.57 6.44
N MET A 37 20.10 12.10 7.09
CA MET A 37 21.41 11.88 6.46
C MET A 37 21.35 10.79 5.39
N THR A 38 20.62 9.70 5.65
CA THR A 38 20.44 8.57 4.73
C THR A 38 19.76 9.03 3.44
N VAL A 39 18.70 9.82 3.54
CA VAL A 39 17.95 10.34 2.37
C VAL A 39 18.78 11.33 1.56
N HIS A 40 19.57 12.20 2.22
CA HIS A 40 20.34 13.26 1.55
C HIS A 40 21.75 12.82 1.11
N THR A 41 22.09 11.54 1.24
CA THR A 41 23.40 11.00 0.84
C THR A 41 23.21 9.92 -0.21
N HIS A 42 23.69 10.18 -1.42
CA HIS A 42 23.67 9.20 -2.49
C HIS A 42 24.64 8.05 -2.21
N HIS A 43 24.29 6.85 -2.67
CA HIS A 43 25.04 5.62 -2.42
C HIS A 43 26.48 5.65 -2.94
N SER A 44 26.77 6.49 -3.95
CA SER A 44 28.14 6.70 -4.43
C SER A 44 29.10 7.30 -3.39
N LEU A 45 28.59 7.91 -2.32
CA LEU A 45 29.40 8.38 -1.18
C LEU A 45 29.54 7.34 -0.07
N SER A 46 28.72 6.29 -0.08
CA SER A 46 28.79 5.20 0.89
C SER A 46 30.00 4.33 0.53
N THR A 47 31.11 4.53 1.23
CA THR A 47 32.35 3.77 1.07
C THR A 47 32.65 3.03 2.38
N GLY A 48 32.86 1.71 2.30
CA GLY A 48 33.23 0.87 3.45
C GLY A 48 32.20 -0.22 3.80
N PRO A 49 32.43 -0.97 4.89
CA PRO A 49 31.65 -2.16 5.25
C PRO A 49 30.19 -1.86 5.65
N TYR A 50 29.87 -0.61 5.98
CA TYR A 50 28.52 -0.14 6.28
C TYR A 50 27.79 0.45 5.06
N ALA A 51 28.44 0.49 3.89
CA ALA A 51 27.86 1.08 2.69
C ALA A 51 26.64 0.30 2.19
N GLU A 52 26.70 -1.04 2.26
CA GLU A 52 25.60 -1.89 1.81
C GLU A 52 24.35 -1.75 2.68
N THR A 53 24.53 -1.53 4.00
CA THR A 53 23.40 -1.36 4.92
C THR A 53 22.70 -0.02 4.69
N THR A 54 23.45 1.09 4.66
CA THR A 54 22.87 2.42 4.40
C THR A 54 22.26 2.51 3.00
N TYR A 55 22.88 1.88 2.00
CA TYR A 55 22.31 1.79 0.65
C TYR A 55 20.97 1.04 0.66
N ARG A 56 20.93 -0.14 1.28
CA ARG A 56 19.71 -0.94 1.40
C ARG A 56 18.61 -0.18 2.13
N ASP A 57 18.96 0.62 3.12
CA ASP A 57 18.00 1.45 3.85
C ASP A 57 17.44 2.56 2.94
N SER A 58 18.29 3.24 2.16
CA SER A 58 17.85 4.25 1.19
C SER A 58 16.96 3.68 0.07
N GLU A 59 17.27 2.47 -0.42
CA GLU A 59 16.49 1.78 -1.45
C GLU A 59 15.17 1.28 -0.90
N GLY A 60 15.16 0.77 0.34
CA GLY A 60 13.93 0.41 1.05
C GLY A 60 13.01 1.61 1.28
N LEU A 61 13.57 2.77 1.62
CA LEU A 61 12.81 4.03 1.73
C LEU A 61 12.23 4.46 0.38
N ALA A 62 13.00 4.32 -0.71
CA ALA A 62 12.51 4.64 -2.06
C ALA A 62 11.35 3.73 -2.47
N GLU A 63 11.46 2.41 -2.24
CA GLU A 63 10.40 1.45 -2.54
C GLU A 63 9.13 1.76 -1.73
N LEU A 64 9.29 2.03 -0.43
CA LEU A 64 8.18 2.42 0.44
C LEU A 64 7.52 3.72 -0.03
N GLY A 65 8.34 4.73 -0.32
CA GLY A 65 7.89 6.03 -0.81
C GLY A 65 7.16 5.94 -2.14
N GLU A 66 7.57 5.03 -3.03
CA GLU A 66 6.85 4.77 -4.28
C GLU A 66 5.41 4.32 -4.00
N LYS A 67 5.22 3.32 -3.14
CA LYS A 67 3.87 2.80 -2.84
C LYS A 67 3.00 3.82 -2.12
N VAL A 68 3.59 4.58 -1.21
CA VAL A 68 2.92 5.66 -0.48
C VAL A 68 2.48 6.78 -1.44
N LEU A 69 3.36 7.17 -2.37
CA LEU A 69 3.08 8.19 -3.37
C LEU A 69 1.99 7.72 -4.34
N ASP A 70 2.10 6.49 -4.85
CA ASP A 70 1.09 5.88 -5.72
C ASP A 70 -0.29 5.84 -5.06
N LEU A 71 -0.34 5.39 -3.80
CA LEU A 71 -1.57 5.36 -3.00
C LEU A 71 -2.16 6.76 -2.85
N THR A 72 -1.35 7.72 -2.46
CA THR A 72 -1.76 9.11 -2.22
C THR A 72 -2.36 9.75 -3.47
N VAL A 73 -1.68 9.64 -4.61
CA VAL A 73 -2.18 10.22 -5.87
C VAL A 73 -3.41 9.47 -6.36
N THR A 74 -3.45 8.14 -6.21
CA THR A 74 -4.62 7.34 -6.60
C THR A 74 -5.85 7.70 -5.75
N ASP A 75 -5.70 7.82 -4.44
CA ASP A 75 -6.79 8.17 -3.53
C ASP A 75 -7.32 9.59 -3.82
N TYR A 76 -6.43 10.56 -4.06
CA TYR A 76 -6.81 11.90 -4.52
C TYR A 76 -7.62 11.87 -5.81
N LEU A 77 -7.12 11.19 -6.85
CA LEU A 77 -7.81 11.09 -8.15
C LEU A 77 -9.15 10.37 -8.05
N TYR A 78 -9.27 9.41 -7.14
CA TYR A 78 -10.52 8.68 -6.90
C TYR A 78 -11.57 9.53 -6.19
N ARG A 79 -11.16 10.36 -5.21
CA ARG A 79 -12.07 11.17 -4.39
C ARG A 79 -12.43 12.53 -4.99
N ARG A 80 -11.57 13.10 -5.84
CA ARG A 80 -11.81 14.41 -6.45
C ARG A 80 -13.06 14.41 -7.33
N LYS A 81 -13.60 15.60 -7.59
CA LYS A 81 -14.77 15.82 -8.45
C LYS A 81 -14.37 16.57 -9.72
N PRO A 82 -14.92 16.20 -10.89
CA PRO A 82 -15.83 15.08 -11.15
C PRO A 82 -15.17 13.71 -10.99
N VAL A 83 -15.98 12.67 -10.69
CA VAL A 83 -15.48 11.29 -10.61
C VAL A 83 -15.07 10.85 -12.02
N ILE A 84 -13.84 10.38 -12.14
CA ILE A 84 -13.28 9.87 -13.39
C ILE A 84 -13.22 8.33 -13.39
N ASP A 85 -13.19 7.73 -14.57
CA ASP A 85 -13.11 6.28 -14.71
C ASP A 85 -11.69 5.75 -14.38
N ALA A 86 -11.58 4.42 -14.22
CA ALA A 86 -10.33 3.78 -13.83
C ALA A 86 -9.18 3.95 -14.85
N GLN A 87 -9.45 4.03 -16.15
CA GLN A 87 -8.41 4.26 -17.16
C GLN A 87 -7.91 5.69 -17.09
N SER A 88 -8.81 6.65 -16.90
CA SER A 88 -8.48 8.06 -16.67
C SER A 88 -7.63 8.22 -15.40
N ILE A 89 -7.97 7.55 -14.29
CA ILE A 89 -7.15 7.55 -13.07
C ILE A 89 -5.73 7.05 -13.35
N ARG A 90 -5.57 5.93 -14.06
CA ARG A 90 -4.25 5.37 -14.39
C ARG A 90 -3.43 6.28 -15.29
N LYS A 91 -4.08 6.93 -16.26
CA LYS A 91 -3.42 7.88 -17.16
C LYS A 91 -2.94 9.10 -16.39
N GLU A 92 -3.85 9.77 -15.67
CA GLU A 92 -3.50 10.97 -14.93
C GLU A 92 -2.49 10.72 -13.82
N ARG A 93 -2.57 9.59 -13.12
CA ARG A 93 -1.56 9.20 -12.14
C ARG A 93 -0.18 9.10 -12.78
N ARG A 94 -0.08 8.49 -13.96
CA ARG A 94 1.19 8.38 -14.70
C ARG A 94 1.73 9.75 -15.09
N ASP A 95 0.86 10.65 -15.54
CA ASP A 95 1.24 12.00 -15.96
C ASP A 95 1.69 12.86 -14.75
N ILE A 96 1.00 12.75 -13.61
CA ILE A 96 1.36 13.43 -12.36
C ILE A 96 2.68 12.89 -11.80
N LEU A 97 2.87 11.57 -11.85
CA LEU A 97 4.07 10.90 -11.35
C LEU A 97 5.15 10.73 -12.42
N ALA A 98 5.11 11.52 -13.50
CA ALA A 98 6.17 11.55 -14.50
C ALA A 98 7.46 12.14 -13.91
N ASP A 99 8.61 11.71 -14.44
CA ASP A 99 9.92 12.11 -13.92
C ASP A 99 10.11 13.63 -14.02
N GLU A 100 9.60 14.25 -15.08
CA GLU A 100 9.65 15.70 -15.28
C GLU A 100 8.93 16.46 -14.17
N THR A 101 7.76 15.98 -13.76
CA THR A 101 6.97 16.59 -12.67
C THR A 101 7.69 16.43 -11.33
N ILE A 102 8.25 15.25 -11.05
CA ILE A 102 9.00 15.00 -9.82
C ILE A 102 10.26 15.87 -9.76
N ILE A 103 11.01 15.98 -10.85
CA ILE A 103 12.18 16.86 -10.94
C ILE A 103 11.79 18.33 -10.75
N GLN A 104 10.65 18.74 -11.31
CA GLN A 104 10.12 20.08 -11.08
C GLN A 104 9.84 20.32 -9.59
N TRP A 105 9.21 19.39 -8.88
CA TRP A 105 9.00 19.50 -7.43
C TRP A 105 10.31 19.59 -6.66
N LEU A 106 11.30 18.75 -7.00
CA LEU A 106 12.63 18.81 -6.39
C LEU A 106 13.30 20.19 -6.60
N ASN A 107 13.16 20.77 -7.79
CA ASN A 107 13.68 22.10 -8.09
C ASN A 107 12.98 23.20 -7.27
N LEU A 108 11.64 23.14 -7.16
CA LEU A 108 10.85 24.11 -6.41
C LEU A 108 11.25 24.17 -4.93
N TYR A 109 11.55 23.02 -4.32
CA TYR A 109 12.03 22.94 -2.94
C TYR A 109 13.55 23.10 -2.78
N ASN A 110 14.28 23.30 -3.88
CA ASN A 110 15.74 23.26 -3.92
C ASN A 110 16.33 21.99 -3.26
N LEU A 111 15.63 20.85 -3.42
CA LEU A 111 16.03 19.56 -2.84
C LEU A 111 17.21 18.95 -3.57
N LYS A 112 17.35 19.18 -4.89
CA LYS A 112 18.49 18.68 -5.69
C LYS A 112 19.82 19.16 -5.12
N ALA A 113 19.89 20.43 -4.70
CA ALA A 113 21.10 21.02 -4.13
C ALA A 113 21.46 20.47 -2.73
N LYS A 114 20.52 19.81 -2.06
CA LYS A 114 20.75 19.18 -0.75
C LYS A 114 21.28 17.76 -0.85
N LEU A 115 21.11 17.10 -2.00
CA LEU A 115 21.62 15.75 -2.21
C LEU A 115 23.14 15.79 -2.37
N ARG A 116 23.84 15.02 -1.53
CA ARG A 116 25.28 14.84 -1.62
C ARG A 116 25.56 13.62 -2.47
N ALA A 117 26.37 13.78 -3.52
CA ALA A 117 26.80 12.70 -4.40
C ALA A 117 28.28 12.85 -4.75
N ALA A 118 28.96 11.73 -5.04
CA ALA A 118 30.38 11.74 -5.43
C ALA A 118 30.62 12.38 -6.80
N ASP A 119 29.68 12.19 -7.73
CA ASP A 119 29.71 12.74 -9.08
C ASP A 119 28.51 13.68 -9.29
N PRO A 120 28.71 14.95 -9.68
CA PRO A 120 27.61 15.87 -9.97
C PRO A 120 26.74 15.43 -11.16
N THR A 121 27.20 14.54 -12.04
CA THR A 121 26.38 14.02 -13.15
C THR A 121 25.15 13.24 -12.66
N ILE A 122 25.23 12.65 -11.45
CA ILE A 122 24.11 11.96 -10.78
C ILE A 122 22.93 12.92 -10.59
N LEU A 123 23.18 14.20 -10.32
CA LEU A 123 22.13 15.21 -10.16
C LEU A 123 21.40 15.54 -11.47
N GLN A 124 21.94 15.10 -12.62
CA GLN A 124 21.32 15.26 -13.93
C GLN A 124 20.55 14.02 -14.39
N ASP A 125 20.71 12.88 -13.71
CA ASP A 125 19.99 11.65 -14.04
C ASP A 125 18.54 11.72 -13.51
N PRO A 126 17.52 11.72 -14.38
CA PRO A 126 16.12 11.73 -13.97
C PRO A 126 15.74 10.57 -13.06
N GLN A 127 16.30 9.38 -13.29
CA GLN A 127 15.97 8.18 -12.52
C GLN A 127 16.51 8.27 -11.09
N GLU A 128 17.76 8.74 -10.93
CA GLU A 128 18.33 8.97 -9.60
C GLU A 128 17.60 10.08 -8.85
N MET A 129 17.17 11.15 -9.54
CA MET A 129 16.36 12.20 -8.92
C MET A 129 14.99 11.69 -8.50
N ARG A 130 14.34 10.84 -9.33
CA ARG A 130 13.11 10.16 -8.96
C ARG A 130 13.33 9.32 -7.70
N LYS A 131 14.36 8.46 -7.69
CA LYS A 131 14.69 7.60 -6.54
C LYS A 131 14.93 8.42 -5.27
N TYR A 132 15.64 9.53 -5.36
CA TYR A 132 15.86 10.45 -4.24
C TYR A 132 14.54 11.07 -3.72
N PHE A 133 13.66 11.53 -4.61
CA PHE A 133 12.35 12.04 -4.19
C PHE A 133 11.52 10.97 -3.50
N LEU A 134 11.51 9.75 -4.04
CA LEU A 134 10.80 8.62 -3.45
C LEU A 134 11.36 8.26 -2.07
N ALA A 135 12.69 8.22 -1.91
CA ALA A 135 13.33 8.00 -0.61
C ALA A 135 12.94 9.08 0.41
N TYR A 136 12.84 10.34 -0.04
CA TYR A 136 12.35 11.45 0.80
C TYR A 136 10.89 11.23 1.22
N VAL A 137 10.00 10.86 0.30
CA VAL A 137 8.60 10.56 0.61
C VAL A 137 8.50 9.40 1.62
N GLY A 138 9.29 8.34 1.42
CA GLY A 138 9.35 7.20 2.34
C GLY A 138 9.83 7.61 3.73
N ALA A 139 10.84 8.47 3.82
CA ALA A 139 11.33 8.99 5.09
C ALA A 139 10.33 9.90 5.81
N VAL A 140 9.59 10.75 5.09
CA VAL A 140 8.49 11.54 5.68
C VAL A 140 7.42 10.61 6.25
N PHE A 141 7.05 9.56 5.51
CA PHE A 141 6.09 8.56 5.99
C PHE A 141 6.57 7.83 7.26
N VAL A 142 7.85 7.49 7.34
CA VAL A 142 8.45 6.84 8.52
C VAL A 142 8.56 7.79 9.71
N SER A 143 8.87 9.07 9.47
CA SER A 143 9.04 10.07 10.53
C SER A 143 7.72 10.51 11.14
N ASP A 144 6.71 10.71 10.29
CA ASP A 144 5.40 11.23 10.67
C ASP A 144 4.31 10.17 10.43
N ASP A 145 3.43 10.42 9.46
CA ASP A 145 2.32 9.54 9.10
C ASP A 145 1.89 9.72 7.63
N ILE A 146 0.95 8.89 7.21
CA ILE A 146 0.37 8.97 5.87
C ILE A 146 -0.38 10.29 5.61
N LEU A 147 -0.98 10.89 6.64
CA LEU A 147 -1.75 12.12 6.49
C LEU A 147 -0.85 13.30 6.15
N THR A 148 0.34 13.35 6.74
CA THR A 148 1.36 14.37 6.45
C THR A 148 1.78 14.29 4.99
N VAL A 149 2.05 13.08 4.48
CA VAL A 149 2.39 12.85 3.08
C VAL A 149 1.22 13.23 2.16
N GLN A 150 0.00 12.80 2.47
CA GLN A 150 -1.19 13.14 1.67
C GLN A 150 -1.41 14.66 1.60
N ASN A 151 -1.40 15.35 2.73
CA ASN A 151 -1.59 16.79 2.80
C ASN A 151 -0.49 17.55 2.04
N TRP A 152 0.73 17.05 2.02
CA TRP A 152 1.83 17.65 1.29
C TRP A 152 1.73 17.40 -0.22
N ILE A 153 1.62 16.14 -0.64
CA ILE A 153 1.58 15.74 -2.06
C ILE A 153 0.32 16.26 -2.75
N VAL A 154 -0.84 16.20 -2.11
CA VAL A 154 -2.08 16.66 -2.74
C VAL A 154 -2.04 18.17 -2.96
N ARG A 155 -1.48 18.95 -2.02
CA ARG A 155 -1.27 20.40 -2.23
C ARG A 155 -0.22 20.71 -3.30
N LEU A 156 0.72 19.79 -3.56
CA LEU A 156 1.65 19.87 -4.69
C LEU A 156 1.00 19.53 -6.05
N ILE A 157 -0.18 18.93 -6.05
CA ILE A 157 -0.94 18.63 -7.26
C ILE A 157 -2.03 19.68 -7.48
N ASP A 158 -2.71 20.08 -6.40
CA ASP A 158 -3.79 21.06 -6.36
C ASP A 158 -3.66 21.93 -5.10
N PRO A 159 -3.12 23.17 -5.21
CA PRO A 159 -2.93 24.08 -4.07
C PRO A 159 -4.22 24.46 -3.34
N HIS A 160 -5.36 24.39 -4.03
CA HIS A 160 -6.66 24.75 -3.48
C HIS A 160 -7.39 23.55 -2.87
N TYR A 161 -6.81 22.36 -2.97
CA TYR A 161 -7.40 21.18 -2.38
C TYR A 161 -7.33 21.25 -0.86
N THR A 162 -8.51 21.23 -0.24
CA THR A 162 -8.64 21.07 1.21
C THR A 162 -8.94 19.60 1.48
N LEU A 163 -8.02 18.94 2.18
CA LEU A 163 -8.28 17.60 2.72
C LEU A 163 -9.31 17.79 3.83
N ASN A 164 -10.58 17.83 3.48
CA ASN A 164 -11.64 17.70 4.46
C ASN A 164 -11.39 16.38 5.18
N SER A 165 -11.30 16.42 6.51
CA SER A 165 -11.09 15.29 7.41
C SER A 165 -12.26 14.27 7.37
N GLN A 166 -12.82 14.00 6.19
CA GLN A 166 -13.58 12.80 5.91
C GLN A 166 -12.58 11.66 5.99
N GLY A 167 -12.38 11.24 7.24
CA GLY A 167 -11.46 10.21 7.63
C GLY A 167 -11.57 9.00 6.72
N PHE A 168 -10.48 8.25 6.65
CA PHE A 168 -10.61 6.81 6.55
C PHE A 168 -11.85 6.39 7.35
N PRO A 169 -12.83 5.70 6.75
CA PRO A 169 -14.01 5.27 7.48
C PRO A 169 -13.51 4.60 8.74
N SER A 170 -13.73 5.26 9.87
CA SER A 170 -13.44 4.72 11.18
C SER A 170 -14.11 3.36 11.19
N MET A 171 -13.28 2.35 11.42
CA MET A 171 -13.70 0.97 11.56
C MET A 171 -15.04 0.96 12.31
N PRO A 172 -16.10 0.32 11.78
CA PRO A 172 -17.44 0.46 12.34
C PRO A 172 -17.41 0.12 13.84
N PRO A 173 -18.19 0.85 14.67
CA PRO A 173 -18.13 0.72 16.11
C PRO A 173 -18.30 -0.76 16.50
N GLN A 174 -17.34 -1.27 17.27
CA GLN A 174 -17.47 -2.59 17.90
C GLN A 174 -18.80 -2.60 18.66
N TYR A 175 -19.76 -3.37 18.16
CA TYR A 175 -21.00 -3.63 18.87
C TYR A 175 -20.61 -4.36 20.15
N ASN A 176 -20.64 -3.66 21.28
CA ASN A 176 -20.64 -4.25 22.62
C ASN A 176 -21.93 -5.07 22.77
N ALA A 177 -21.93 -6.29 22.23
CA ALA A 177 -22.97 -7.26 22.53
C ALA A 177 -22.70 -7.83 23.94
N PRO A 178 -23.69 -7.86 24.85
CA PRO A 178 -23.53 -8.47 26.16
C PRO A 178 -23.21 -9.97 25.99
N HIS A 179 -22.03 -10.38 26.44
CA HIS A 179 -21.63 -11.78 26.43
C HIS A 179 -22.59 -12.62 27.31
N PRO A 180 -23.26 -13.66 26.77
CA PRO A 180 -23.89 -14.66 27.61
C PRO A 180 -22.80 -15.49 28.32
N ALA A 181 -22.99 -15.76 29.61
CA ALA A 181 -22.07 -16.54 30.41
C ALA A 181 -21.83 -17.94 29.79
N PRO A 182 -20.60 -18.48 29.84
CA PRO A 182 -20.29 -19.78 29.25
C PRO A 182 -21.06 -20.91 29.96
N PRO A 183 -21.65 -21.87 29.23
CA PRO A 183 -22.28 -23.03 29.83
C PRO A 183 -21.22 -23.95 30.46
N GLN A 184 -21.55 -24.46 31.65
CA GLN A 184 -20.74 -25.40 32.41
C GLN A 184 -20.43 -26.67 31.59
N SER A 185 -19.17 -27.10 31.66
CA SER A 185 -18.61 -28.24 30.95
C SER A 185 -19.19 -29.58 31.43
N SER A 186 -19.83 -30.33 30.53
CA SER A 186 -20.10 -31.76 30.71
C SER A 186 -18.84 -32.60 30.40
N PRO A 187 -18.64 -33.77 31.03
CA PRO A 187 -17.43 -34.57 30.85
C PRO A 187 -17.34 -35.24 29.47
N LEU A 188 -16.12 -35.22 28.93
CA LEU A 188 -15.71 -35.72 27.60
C LEU A 188 -15.94 -37.24 27.47
N SER A 189 -16.65 -37.64 26.40
CA SER A 189 -16.65 -39.02 25.91
C SER A 189 -15.61 -39.17 24.81
N PHE A 190 -14.65 -40.08 24.97
CA PHE A 190 -13.61 -40.35 23.97
C PHE A 190 -14.19 -41.10 22.75
N PRO A 191 -13.82 -40.75 21.51
CA PRO A 191 -14.21 -41.50 20.33
C PRO A 191 -13.38 -42.78 20.15
N PRO A 192 -13.93 -43.83 19.52
CA PRO A 192 -13.24 -45.09 19.28
C PRO A 192 -12.17 -44.97 18.18
N THR A 193 -11.08 -45.70 18.36
CA THR A 193 -9.91 -45.77 17.48
C THR A 193 -10.26 -46.57 16.21
N TYR A 194 -10.19 -45.92 15.04
CA TYR A 194 -10.32 -46.60 13.74
C TYR A 194 -8.94 -46.99 13.20
N HIS A 195 -8.77 -48.27 12.87
CA HIS A 195 -7.66 -48.77 12.06
C HIS A 195 -7.97 -48.60 10.57
N PRO A 196 -7.00 -48.21 9.72
CA PRO A 196 -7.21 -48.12 8.27
C PRO A 196 -7.03 -49.50 7.59
N PRO A 197 -7.88 -49.89 6.63
CA PRO A 197 -7.64 -51.04 5.76
C PRO A 197 -6.70 -50.68 4.60
N ALA A 198 -6.00 -51.70 4.11
CA ALA A 198 -4.96 -51.66 3.09
C ALA A 198 -5.48 -51.22 1.71
N SER A 199 -4.68 -50.39 1.03
CA SER A 199 -4.94 -49.83 -0.29
C SER A 199 -4.86 -50.89 -1.40
N SER A 200 -5.96 -51.09 -2.13
CA SER A 200 -5.97 -51.71 -3.45
C SER A 200 -6.06 -50.63 -4.53
N MET A 201 -5.14 -50.69 -5.49
CA MET A 201 -5.10 -49.83 -6.67
C MET A 201 -6.26 -50.14 -7.62
N THR A 202 -6.94 -49.09 -8.11
CA THR A 202 -7.53 -49.07 -9.46
C THR A 202 -7.77 -47.63 -9.89
N SER A 203 -7.17 -47.28 -11.01
CA SER A 203 -7.35 -46.09 -11.85
C SER A 203 -8.63 -46.20 -12.70
N THR A 204 -9.41 -45.12 -12.83
CA THR A 204 -9.84 -44.49 -14.12
C THR A 204 -10.91 -43.41 -13.93
N SER A 205 -10.83 -42.37 -14.78
CA SER A 205 -11.88 -41.46 -15.29
C SER A 205 -12.01 -40.03 -14.71
N ASP A 206 -11.46 -39.11 -15.52
CA ASP A 206 -12.04 -37.87 -16.11
C ASP A 206 -12.53 -36.66 -15.30
N ALA A 207 -11.87 -35.52 -15.64
CA ALA A 207 -12.20 -34.08 -15.52
C ALA A 207 -11.75 -33.29 -14.25
N PRO A 208 -11.50 -31.96 -14.36
CA PRO A 208 -10.57 -31.20 -15.22
C PRO A 208 -9.41 -30.55 -14.38
N PRO A 209 -8.39 -29.90 -14.99
CA PRO A 209 -7.21 -29.45 -14.26
C PRO A 209 -7.47 -28.09 -13.63
N ASN A 210 -7.41 -27.96 -12.30
CA ASN A 210 -6.97 -26.73 -11.62
C ASN A 210 -6.98 -26.84 -10.09
N LEU A 211 -6.02 -26.13 -9.50
CA LEU A 211 -5.81 -25.91 -8.07
C LEU A 211 -5.37 -27.16 -7.31
N SER A 212 -4.04 -27.36 -7.31
CA SER A 212 -3.36 -28.26 -6.40
C SER A 212 -3.54 -27.77 -4.95
N TRP A 213 -4.72 -28.05 -4.41
CA TRP A 213 -5.14 -28.17 -3.02
C TRP A 213 -4.08 -27.78 -1.99
N LEU A 214 -4.07 -26.49 -1.62
CA LEU A 214 -3.59 -26.08 -0.31
C LEU A 214 -4.46 -26.81 0.71
N THR A 215 -3.94 -27.88 1.29
CA THR A 215 -4.69 -28.63 2.29
C THR A 215 -4.70 -27.89 3.61
N LEU A 216 -5.75 -28.12 4.39
CA LEU A 216 -5.80 -27.66 5.77
C LEU A 216 -4.60 -28.19 6.58
N SER A 217 -4.05 -29.36 6.22
CA SER A 217 -2.86 -29.92 6.85
C SER A 217 -1.60 -29.10 6.56
N VAL A 218 -1.38 -28.67 5.32
CA VAL A 218 -0.24 -27.80 4.95
C VAL A 218 -0.33 -26.46 5.67
N VAL A 219 -1.52 -25.88 5.79
CA VAL A 219 -1.76 -24.62 6.52
C VAL A 219 -1.46 -24.77 8.01
N ASN A 220 -1.96 -25.83 8.64
CA ASN A 220 -1.70 -26.11 10.06
C ASN A 220 -0.22 -26.34 10.36
N GLN A 221 0.47 -27.08 9.49
CA GLN A 221 1.91 -27.34 9.62
C GLN A 221 2.72 -26.03 9.54
N ALA A 222 2.40 -25.15 8.59
CA ALA A 222 3.07 -23.87 8.44
C ALA A 222 2.85 -22.93 9.64
N ALA A 223 1.64 -22.90 10.21
CA ALA A 223 1.35 -22.09 11.39
C ALA A 223 2.06 -22.60 12.64
N ALA A 224 2.16 -23.92 12.83
CA ALA A 224 2.91 -24.51 13.92
C ALA A 224 4.40 -24.13 13.87
N GLN A 225 5.02 -24.18 12.67
CA GLN A 225 6.41 -23.75 12.48
C GLN A 225 6.63 -22.28 12.83
N LYS A 226 5.64 -21.42 12.56
CA LYS A 226 5.69 -19.98 12.86
C LYS A 226 5.18 -19.61 14.26
N ARG A 227 4.84 -20.59 15.10
CA ARG A 227 4.21 -20.40 16.42
C ARG A 227 2.94 -19.53 16.37
N MET A 228 2.23 -19.56 15.24
CA MET A 228 0.94 -18.88 15.07
C MET A 228 -0.18 -19.83 15.45
N ARG A 229 -1.17 -19.34 16.20
CA ARG A 229 -2.34 -20.13 16.57
C ARG A 229 -3.49 -19.81 15.62
N ILE A 230 -3.78 -20.72 14.70
CA ILE A 230 -4.93 -20.55 13.80
C ILE A 230 -6.21 -20.86 14.56
N HIS A 231 -7.18 -19.96 14.48
CA HIS A 231 -8.55 -20.22 14.89
C HIS A 231 -9.44 -20.41 13.67
N TYR A 232 -10.13 -21.55 13.60
CA TYR A 232 -11.09 -21.85 12.55
C TYR A 232 -12.49 -21.57 13.07
N GLN A 233 -13.14 -20.52 12.57
CA GLN A 233 -14.55 -20.27 12.86
C GLN A 233 -15.37 -20.64 11.62
N GLY A 234 -16.28 -21.60 11.77
CA GLY A 234 -17.20 -22.04 10.73
C GLY A 234 -18.63 -21.65 11.09
N THR A 235 -19.31 -20.95 10.18
CA THR A 235 -20.77 -20.82 10.22
C THR A 235 -21.37 -21.76 9.20
N PRO A 236 -22.31 -22.65 9.59
CA PRO A 236 -23.03 -23.47 8.63
C PRO A 236 -23.96 -22.56 7.83
N VAL A 237 -23.91 -22.70 6.51
CA VAL A 237 -24.79 -22.00 5.56
C VAL A 237 -25.37 -23.05 4.62
N GLY A 238 -26.69 -23.18 4.55
CA GLY A 238 -27.35 -24.13 3.64
C GLY A 238 -28.62 -24.72 4.22
N ALA A 239 -29.26 -25.60 3.45
CA ALA A 239 -30.42 -26.35 3.92
C ALA A 239 -30.02 -27.33 5.03
N ASP A 240 -30.92 -27.62 5.96
CA ASP A 240 -30.66 -28.47 7.13
C ASP A 240 -30.12 -29.87 6.77
N HIS A 241 -30.42 -30.36 5.56
CA HIS A 241 -29.96 -31.65 5.06
C HIS A 241 -28.65 -31.60 4.27
N SER A 242 -28.08 -30.40 4.04
CA SER A 242 -26.81 -30.21 3.32
C SER A 242 -26.14 -28.88 3.70
N PRO A 243 -25.63 -28.73 4.94
CA PRO A 243 -24.94 -27.52 5.34
C PRO A 243 -23.58 -27.38 4.64
N THR A 244 -23.32 -26.20 4.08
CA THR A 244 -22.00 -25.81 3.56
C THR A 244 -21.27 -25.03 4.63
N TRP A 245 -20.02 -25.40 4.90
CA TRP A 245 -19.20 -24.74 5.92
C TRP A 245 -18.23 -23.78 5.24
N THR A 246 -18.31 -22.49 5.56
CA THR A 246 -17.29 -21.52 5.16
C THR A 246 -16.40 -21.24 6.36
N VAL A 247 -15.11 -21.54 6.24
CA VAL A 247 -14.13 -21.31 7.31
C VAL A 247 -13.32 -20.07 6.98
N ARG A 248 -13.26 -19.12 7.91
CA ARG A 248 -12.38 -17.95 7.81
C ARG A 248 -11.18 -18.15 8.73
N CYS A 249 -9.98 -17.89 8.21
CA CYS A 249 -8.75 -17.86 8.99
C CYS A 249 -8.50 -16.41 9.43
N PHE A 250 -8.24 -16.21 10.72
CA PHE A 250 -7.82 -14.94 11.28
C PHE A 250 -6.42 -15.12 11.87
N SER A 251 -5.50 -14.19 11.59
CA SER A 251 -4.13 -14.15 12.10
C SER A 251 -4.02 -13.27 13.33
#